data_AF-A0A0T6ARB4-F1
#
_entry.id   AF-A0A0T6ARB4-F1
#
_cell.length_a   1.000
_cell.length_b   1.000
_cell.length_c   1.000
_cell.angle_alpha   90.00
_cell.angle_beta   90.00
_cell.angle_gamma   90.00
#
_symmetry.space_group_name_H-M   'P 1'
#
loop_
_entity.id
_entity.type
_entity.pdbx_description
1 polymer ?
#
loop_
_entity_poly.entity_id
_entity_poly.type
_entity_poly.pdbx_seq_one_letter_code
_entity_poly.pdbx_strand_id
1 'polypeptide(L)'
;MTDPLKRIGIVGRLRTVRGHLHAVERLIAEDRVLDAALQLRAVRGAVTRVMLEACRAQVERCRAEGVPPEAVEELVSLARLVTAPAKCARGARWRSMSIALHGERHN
;
A
#
# COMPACT_ATOMS: atom_id res chain seq x y z
N MET A 1 23.73 2.78 12.61
CA MET A 1 23.01 1.75 13.40
C MET A 1 21.51 2.08 13.48
N THR A 2 20.65 1.35 12.75
CA THR A 2 19.19 1.58 12.75
C THR A 2 18.59 1.19 14.10
N ASP A 3 17.84 2.10 14.73
CA ASP A 3 17.17 1.87 16.01
C ASP A 3 16.34 0.55 16.01
N PRO A 4 16.67 -0.44 16.85
CA PRO A 4 15.95 -1.70 16.94
C PRO A 4 14.45 -1.53 17.17
N LEU A 5 14.03 -0.48 17.88
CA LEU A 5 12.62 -0.18 18.14
C LEU A 5 11.88 0.22 16.85
N LYS A 6 12.52 0.96 15.94
CA LYS A 6 11.96 1.30 14.62
C LYS A 6 11.76 0.04 13.77
N ARG A 7 12.72 -0.90 13.81
CA ARG A 7 12.64 -2.17 13.09
C ARG A 7 11.50 -3.05 13.62
N ILE A 8 11.37 -3.15 14.94
CA ILE A 8 10.27 -3.89 15.60
C ILE A 8 8.92 -3.26 15.23
N GLY A 9 8.82 -1.93 15.21
CA GLY A 9 7.61 -1.22 14.80
C GLY A 9 7.17 -1.51 13.36
N ILE A 10 8.12 -1.51 12.42
CA ILE A 10 7.87 -1.87 11.01
C ILE A 10 7.35 -3.30 10.89
N VAL A 11 8.00 -4.26 11.55
CA VAL A 11 7.58 -5.67 11.54
C VAL A 11 6.20 -5.85 12.18
N GLY A 12 5.91 -5.14 13.28
CA GLY A 12 4.59 -5.13 13.91
C GLY A 12 3.49 -4.67 12.95
N ARG A 13 3.71 -3.57 12.23
CA ARG A 13 2.76 -3.06 11.22
C ARG A 13 2.55 -4.05 10.07
N LEU A 14 3.60 -4.72 9.61
CA LEU A 14 3.49 -5.76 8.57
C LEU A 14 2.66 -6.96 9.05
N ARG A 15 2.78 -7.37 10.33
CA ARG A 15 1.93 -8.40 10.92
C ARG A 15 0.46 -7.98 10.95
N THR A 16 0.17 -6.72 11.27
CA THR A 16 -1.18 -6.16 11.19
C THR A 16 -1.72 -6.18 9.76
N VAL A 17 -0.91 -5.75 8.78
CA VAL A 17 -1.28 -5.82 7.35
C VAL A 17 -1.64 -7.24 6.92
N ARG A 18 -0.86 -8.24 7.34
CA ARG A 18 -1.18 -9.65 7.07
C ARG A 18 -2.53 -10.06 7.65
N GLY A 19 -2.84 -9.64 8.88
CA GLY A 19 -4.17 -9.85 9.48
C GLY A 19 -5.31 -9.23 8.65
N HIS A 20 -5.10 -8.02 8.13
CA HIS A 20 -6.07 -7.38 7.23
C HIS A 20 -6.23 -8.13 5.90
N LEU A 21 -5.16 -8.68 5.32
CA LEU A 21 -5.22 -9.49 4.11
C LEU A 21 -6.03 -10.77 4.31
N HIS A 22 -5.85 -11.46 5.44
CA HIS A 22 -6.71 -12.61 5.78
C HIS A 22 -8.18 -12.24 5.93
N ALA A 23 -8.47 -11.05 6.48
CA ALA A 23 -9.85 -10.55 6.51
C ALA A 23 -10.40 -10.29 5.10
N VAL A 24 -9.59 -9.78 4.17
CA VAL A 24 -9.97 -9.60 2.76
C VAL A 24 -10.31 -10.94 2.12
N GLU A 25 -9.47 -11.96 2.30
CA GLU A 25 -9.71 -13.32 1.77
C GLU A 25 -11.08 -13.85 2.24
N ARG A 26 -11.38 -13.70 3.54
CA ARG A 26 -12.67 -14.10 4.11
C ARG A 26 -13.85 -13.32 3.54
N LEU A 27 -13.72 -11.99 3.42
CA LEU A 27 -14.79 -11.15 2.88
C LEU A 27 -15.11 -11.51 1.42
N ILE A 28 -14.09 -11.83 0.62
CA ILE A 28 -14.29 -12.29 -0.76
C ILE A 28 -14.99 -13.65 -0.79
N ALA A 29 -14.60 -14.58 0.09
CA ALA A 29 -15.25 -15.89 0.20
C ALA A 29 -16.72 -15.79 0.66
N GLU A 30 -17.07 -14.75 1.42
CA GLU A 30 -18.43 -14.43 1.88
C GLU A 30 -19.23 -13.56 0.87
N ASP A 31 -18.72 -13.32 -0.35
CA ASP A 31 -19.29 -12.45 -1.39
C ASP A 31 -19.47 -10.96 -0.97
N ARG A 32 -18.70 -10.52 0.02
CA ARG A 32 -18.71 -9.15 0.56
C ARG A 32 -17.66 -8.26 -0.13
N VAL A 33 -17.78 -8.14 -1.45
CA VAL A 33 -16.75 -7.50 -2.30
C VAL A 33 -16.54 -6.02 -1.97
N LEU A 34 -17.59 -5.27 -1.60
CA LEU A 34 -17.46 -3.86 -1.23
C LEU A 34 -16.63 -3.69 0.06
N ASP A 35 -16.89 -4.51 1.07
CA ASP A 35 -16.13 -4.51 2.32
C ASP A 35 -14.67 -4.91 2.09
N ALA A 36 -14.44 -5.92 1.24
CA ALA A 36 -13.10 -6.32 0.82
C ALA A 36 -12.34 -5.17 0.16
N ALA A 37 -13.00 -4.39 -0.72
CA ALA A 37 -12.39 -3.24 -1.39
C ALA A 37 -12.03 -2.10 -0.41
N LEU A 38 -12.89 -1.83 0.58
CA LEU A 38 -12.59 -0.86 1.65
C LEU A 38 -11.40 -1.31 2.49
N GLN A 39 -11.32 -2.60 2.81
CA GLN A 39 -10.22 -3.17 3.57
C GLN A 39 -8.90 -3.14 2.77
N LEU A 40 -8.94 -3.42 1.47
CA LEU A 40 -7.79 -3.27 0.57
C LEU A 40 -7.28 -1.82 0.50
N ARG A 41 -8.19 -0.83 0.54
CA ARG A 41 -7.81 0.59 0.64
C ARG A 41 -7.07 0.89 1.94
N ALA A 42 -7.52 0.32 3.07
CA ALA A 42 -6.83 0.46 4.35
C ALA A 42 -5.44 -0.22 4.34
N VAL A 43 -5.35 -1.43 3.78
CA VAL A 43 -4.08 -2.15 3.56
C VAL A 43 -3.11 -1.31 2.76
N ARG A 44 -3.55 -0.72 1.63
CA ARG A 44 -2.72 0.17 0.81
C ARG A 44 -2.13 1.31 1.64
N GLY A 45 -2.95 2.00 2.43
CA GLY A 45 -2.48 3.08 3.30
C GLY A 45 -1.47 2.63 4.35
N ALA A 46 -1.70 1.47 4.97
CA ALA A 46 -0.78 0.90 5.95
C ALA A 46 0.57 0.52 5.33
N VAL A 47 0.57 -0.13 4.16
CA VAL A 47 1.79 -0.49 3.42
C VAL A 47 2.56 0.77 2.99
N THR A 48 1.89 1.79 2.45
CA THR A 48 2.54 3.06 2.09
C THR A 48 3.25 3.69 3.30
N ARG A 49 2.63 3.66 4.48
CA ARG A 49 3.26 4.16 5.71
C ARG A 49 4.49 3.36 6.11
N VAL A 50 4.43 2.03 6.02
CA VAL A 50 5.57 1.14 6.27
C VAL A 50 6.72 1.44 5.30
N MET A 51 6.43 1.64 4.01
CA MET A 51 7.44 2.02 3.02
C MET A 51 8.11 3.35 3.40
N LEU A 52 7.35 4.39 3.75
CA LEU A 52 7.90 5.67 4.20
C LEU A 52 8.82 5.54 5.42
N GLU A 53 8.44 4.72 6.39
CA GLU A 53 9.25 4.48 7.59
C GLU A 53 10.55 3.74 7.27
N ALA A 54 10.49 2.74 6.38
CA ALA A 54 11.67 2.04 5.89
C ALA A 54 12.61 2.98 5.11
N CYS A 55 12.07 3.84 4.23
CA CYS A 55 12.85 4.86 3.54
C CYS A 55 13.57 5.79 4.51
N ARG A 56 12.84 6.32 5.50
CA ARG A 56 13.42 7.20 6.53
C ARG A 56 14.52 6.49 7.29
N ALA A 57 14.32 5.23 7.69
CA ALA A 57 15.32 4.46 8.39
C ALA A 57 16.60 4.26 7.55
N GLN A 58 16.47 4.07 6.24
CA GLN A 58 17.61 3.97 5.34
C GLN A 58 18.33 5.30 5.16
N VAL A 59 17.60 6.41 4.96
CA VAL A 59 18.19 7.75 4.85
C VAL A 59 18.98 8.12 6.11
N GLU A 60 18.42 7.89 7.30
CA GLU A 60 19.14 8.14 8.56
C GLU A 60 20.41 7.29 8.70
N ARG A 61 20.36 6.04 8.21
CA ARG A 61 21.54 5.16 8.20
C ARG A 61 22.62 5.70 7.26
N CYS A 62 22.25 6.07 6.04
CA CYS A 62 23.18 6.64 5.07
C CYS A 62 23.75 7.99 5.55
N ARG A 63 22.98 8.79 6.30
CA ARG A 63 23.47 10.01 6.95
C ARG A 63 24.53 9.72 8.03
N ALA A 64 24.34 8.65 8.80
CA ALA A 64 25.25 8.29 9.90
C ALA A 64 26.52 7.56 9.42
N GLU A 65 26.42 6.73 8.38
CA GLU A 65 27.49 5.84 7.92
C GLU A 65 28.18 6.35 6.64
N GLY A 66 27.67 7.44 6.05
CA GLY A 66 28.05 7.89 4.71
C GLY A 66 27.20 7.22 3.64
N VAL A 67 26.89 7.95 2.56
CA VAL A 67 26.09 7.43 1.44
C VAL A 67 27.06 6.91 0.38
N PRO A 68 27.10 5.60 0.09
CA PRO A 68 27.83 5.12 -1.07
C PRO A 68 27.12 5.61 -2.36
N PRO A 69 27.85 5.98 -3.42
CA PRO A 69 27.29 6.55 -4.65
C PRO A 69 26.15 5.70 -5.26
N GLU A 70 26.29 4.38 -5.21
CA GLU A 70 25.32 3.40 -5.69
C GLU A 70 24.00 3.39 -4.90
N ALA A 71 24.01 3.74 -3.62
CA ALA A 71 22.80 3.78 -2.78
C ALA A 71 21.95 5.04 -3.03
N VAL A 72 22.51 6.08 -3.63
CA VAL A 72 21.77 7.31 -3.94
C VAL A 72 20.66 7.03 -4.95
N GLU A 73 20.97 6.28 -6.00
CA GLU A 73 20.01 5.95 -7.06
C GLU A 73 18.90 5.02 -6.57
N GLU A 74 19.23 4.06 -5.70
CA GLU A 74 18.26 3.21 -5.01
C GLU A 74 17.32 4.02 -4.12
N LEU A 75 17.86 4.96 -3.34
CA LEU A 75 17.09 5.86 -2.47
C LEU A 75 16.14 6.75 -3.27
N VAL A 76 16.61 7.32 -4.38
CA VAL A 76 15.79 8.14 -5.29
C VAL A 76 14.68 7.30 -5.92
N SER A 77 15.00 6.08 -6.37
CA SER A 77 14.02 5.16 -6.96
C SER A 77 12.94 4.77 -5.96
N LEU A 78 13.33 4.47 -4.72
CA LEU A 78 12.42 4.16 -3.63
C LEU A 78 11.54 5.37 -3.26
N ALA A 79 12.12 6.57 -3.19
CA ALA A 79 11.37 7.80 -2.93
C ALA A 79 10.31 8.08 -4.02
N ARG A 80 10.64 7.84 -5.29
CA ARG A 80 9.69 7.96 -6.41
C ARG A 80 8.52 6.97 -6.28
N LEU A 81 8.78 5.72 -5.91
CA LEU A 81 7.73 4.71 -5.72
C LEU A 81 6.75 5.10 -4.61
N VAL A 82 7.26 5.67 -3.52
CA VAL A 82 6.45 5.99 -2.34
C VAL A 82 5.69 7.30 -2.49
N THR A 83 6.25 8.27 -3.21
CA THR A 83 5.62 9.58 -3.46
C THR A 83 4.81 9.63 -4.75
N ALA A 84 4.91 8.61 -5.61
CA ALA A 84 4.10 8.51 -6.81
C ALA A 84 2.62 8.63 -6.41
N PRO A 85 1.86 9.57 -7.02
CA PRO A 85 0.44 9.62 -6.81
C PRO A 85 -0.10 8.25 -7.18
N ALA A 86 -0.89 7.64 -6.29
CA ALA A 86 -1.64 6.46 -6.65
C ALA A 86 -2.43 6.84 -7.90
N LYS A 87 -2.01 6.35 -9.07
CA LYS A 87 -2.76 6.49 -10.31
C LYS A 87 -4.00 5.64 -10.12
N CYS A 88 -4.95 6.13 -9.33
CA CYS A 88 -6.33 5.78 -9.54
C CYS A 88 -6.58 6.18 -10.99
N ALA A 89 -6.90 5.19 -11.82
CA ALA A 89 -7.62 5.41 -13.07
C ALA A 89 -8.96 6.10 -12.75
N ARG A 90 -8.88 7.37 -12.32
CA ARG A 90 -10.02 8.28 -12.18
C ARG A 90 -10.42 8.59 -13.61
N GLY A 91 -11.30 7.77 -14.18
CA GLY A 91 -11.93 8.09 -15.45
C GLY A 91 -12.58 6.94 -16.22
N ALA A 92 -12.08 5.71 -16.14
CA ALA A 92 -12.32 4.77 -17.26
C ALA A 92 -13.37 3.66 -17.07
N ARG A 93 -13.99 3.44 -15.91
CA ARG A 93 -14.84 2.23 -15.76
C ARG A 93 -16.07 2.27 -14.85
N TRP A 94 -16.35 3.35 -14.14
CA TRP A 94 -17.52 3.40 -13.24
C TRP A 94 -18.82 3.84 -13.96
N ARG A 95 -18.74 4.55 -15.10
CA ARG A 95 -19.93 4.95 -15.85
C ARG A 95 -20.56 3.80 -16.65
N SER A 96 -19.77 2.80 -17.05
CA SER A 96 -20.25 1.68 -17.86
C SER A 96 -20.98 0.60 -17.04
N MET A 97 -20.71 0.49 -15.73
CA MET A 97 -21.40 -0.48 -14.86
C MET A 97 -22.82 -0.06 -14.47
N SER A 98 -23.10 1.24 -14.29
CA SER A 98 -24.48 1.69 -14.04
C SER A 98 -25.42 1.44 -15.21
N ILE A 99 -24.90 1.47 -16.45
CA ILE A 99 -25.69 1.17 -17.65
C ILE A 99 -25.96 -0.34 -17.76
N ALA A 100 -24.98 -1.20 -17.47
CA ALA A 100 -25.16 -2.65 -17.50
C ALA A 100 -26.17 -3.15 -16.45
N LEU A 101 -26.14 -2.60 -15.23
CA LEU A 101 -27.04 -3.04 -14.15
C LEU A 101 -28.51 -2.59 -14.32
N HIS A 102 -28.79 -1.61 -15.19
CA HIS A 102 -30.16 -1.17 -15.50
C HIS A 102 -30.72 -1.80 -16.79
N GLY A 103 -29.87 -2.44 -17.62
CA GLY A 103 -30.30 -3.12 -18.85
C GLY A 103 -30.86 -4.52 -18.65
N GLU A 104 -30.57 -5.18 -17.53
CA GLU A 104 -30.98 -6.58 -17.27
C GLU A 104 -32.34 -6.72 -16.55
N ARG A 105 -33.05 -5.62 -16.26
CA ARG A 105 -34.40 -5.67 -15.65
C ARG A 105 -35.56 -5.49 -16.64
N HIS A 106 -35.28 -5.46 -17.94
CA HIS A 106 -36.28 -5.43 -18.99
C HIS A 106 -35.95 -6.44 -20.08
N ASN A 107 -36.25 -7.71 -19.80
CA ASN A 107 -36.70 -8.70 -20.79
C ASN A 107 -37.51 -9.77 -20.07
#